data_AF-A0A0V8HPL0-F1
#
_entry.id   AF-A0A0V8HPL0-F1
#
_cell.length_a   1.000
_cell.length_b   1.000
_cell.length_c   1.000
_cell.angle_alpha   90.00
_cell.angle_beta   90.00
_cell.angle_gamma   90.00
#
_symmetry.space_group_name_H-M   'P 1'
#
loop_
_entity.id
_entity.type
_entity.pdbx_description
1 polymer ?
#
loop_
_entity_poly.entity_id
_entity_poly.type
_entity_poly.pdbx_seq_one_letter_code
_entity_poly.pdbx_strand_id
1 'polypeptide(L)'
;MGSPIGKYTKYKFMKEHSVIAPHLPATALLTEQSFSDYLDRFGIVIVKPCRGYKGIGVVQIRLLNGTNIEIQSGLTKTVFESKGEAFSSLKKNHLFKKRRYIIQERITLTTINGCPFDIRVLVQRKKSSYQWAVTGILVRVAAKGYFVTNYAKAVMTVEEALEKSGARGLDANKVVEKLNEVGLNSANILQEHYPAARRIGLDVGLTEDGHISILEANLGPDLAMFKFLKNKSVYEKIRMYRKG
;
A
#
# COMPACT_ATOMS: atom_id res chain seq x y z
N MET A 1 -5.40 25.35 -11.31
CA MET A 1 -5.84 24.00 -11.73
C MET A 1 -5.50 23.02 -10.60
N GLY A 2 -6.50 22.41 -9.95
CA GLY A 2 -6.24 21.54 -8.80
C GLY A 2 -5.52 20.27 -9.23
N SER A 3 -4.32 20.02 -8.70
CA SER A 3 -3.59 18.75 -8.93
C SER A 3 -4.53 17.58 -8.60
N PRO A 4 -4.71 16.60 -9.51
CA PRO A 4 -5.67 15.53 -9.27
C PRO A 4 -5.19 14.62 -8.13
N ILE A 5 -5.69 14.89 -6.93
CA ILE A 5 -5.48 14.10 -5.71
C ILE A 5 -6.09 12.71 -5.93
N GLY A 6 -5.28 11.71 -6.26
CA GLY A 6 -5.76 10.34 -6.48
C GLY A 6 -4.63 9.32 -6.55
N LYS A 7 -4.90 8.08 -6.15
CA LYS A 7 -3.94 6.97 -6.18
C LYS A 7 -3.34 6.77 -7.58
N TYR A 8 -4.17 6.80 -8.62
CA TYR A 8 -3.71 6.60 -10.01
C TYR A 8 -2.79 7.72 -10.51
N THR A 9 -3.07 8.98 -10.18
CA THR A 9 -2.21 10.11 -10.53
C THR A 9 -0.82 9.95 -9.93
N LYS A 10 -0.75 9.64 -8.62
CA LYS A 10 0.53 9.42 -7.94
C LYS A 10 1.29 8.24 -8.53
N TYR A 11 0.61 7.14 -8.81
CA TYR A 11 1.22 5.99 -9.48
C TYR A 11 1.80 6.37 -10.85
N LYS A 12 1.02 7.03 -11.70
CA LYS A 12 1.46 7.46 -13.04
C LYS A 12 2.71 8.33 -12.96
N PHE A 13 2.67 9.34 -12.09
CA PHE A 13 3.79 10.24 -11.87
C PHE A 13 5.02 9.51 -11.32
N MET A 14 4.89 8.73 -10.24
CA MET A 14 6.00 7.97 -9.66
C MET A 14 6.59 6.94 -10.64
N LYS A 15 5.77 6.37 -11.54
CA LYS A 15 6.20 5.38 -12.54
C LYS A 15 7.10 5.96 -13.63
N GLU A 16 7.09 7.28 -13.83
CA GLU A 16 7.98 7.95 -14.80
C GLU A 16 9.43 8.02 -14.31
N HIS A 17 9.69 7.74 -13.04
CA HIS A 17 11.03 7.78 -12.45
C HIS A 17 11.59 6.37 -12.27
N SER A 18 12.72 6.08 -12.93
CA SER A 18 13.37 4.77 -12.95
C SER A 18 13.78 4.25 -11.56
N VAL A 19 14.07 5.14 -10.61
CA VAL A 19 14.44 4.78 -9.23
C VAL A 19 13.27 4.29 -8.39
N ILE A 20 12.03 4.57 -8.79
CA ILE A 20 10.81 4.15 -8.06
C ILE A 20 9.97 3.15 -8.87
N ALA A 21 10.00 3.21 -10.20
CA ALA A 21 9.20 2.34 -11.06
C ALA A 21 9.32 0.83 -10.75
N PRO A 22 10.50 0.27 -10.44
CA PRO A 22 10.65 -1.14 -10.06
C PRO A 22 9.93 -1.52 -8.76
N HIS A 23 9.64 -0.54 -7.91
CA HIS A 23 8.93 -0.73 -6.64
C HIS A 23 7.41 -0.53 -6.79
N LEU A 24 6.88 -0.28 -7.99
CA LEU A 24 5.45 -0.05 -8.18
C LEU A 24 4.77 -1.29 -8.77
N PRO A 25 3.79 -1.90 -8.09
CA PRO A 25 2.99 -2.97 -8.67
C PRO A 25 2.25 -2.48 -9.92
N ALA A 26 2.08 -3.36 -10.91
CA ALA A 26 1.33 -3.02 -12.11
C ALA A 26 -0.05 -2.49 -11.74
N THR A 27 -0.40 -1.31 -12.25
CA THR A 27 -1.67 -0.63 -11.93
C THR A 27 -2.27 0.02 -13.18
N ALA A 28 -3.58 -0.11 -13.34
CA ALA A 28 -4.38 0.52 -14.39
C ALA A 28 -5.68 1.09 -13.81
N LEU A 29 -6.36 1.95 -14.57
CA LEU A 29 -7.76 2.30 -14.28
C LEU A 29 -8.64 1.07 -14.51
N LEU A 30 -9.62 0.87 -13.62
CA LEU A 30 -10.56 -0.24 -13.74
C LEU A 30 -11.56 0.02 -14.87
N THR A 31 -11.43 -0.79 -15.91
CA THR A 31 -12.41 -1.05 -16.97
C THR A 31 -12.66 -2.56 -17.06
N GLU A 32 -13.67 -2.96 -17.83
CA GLU A 32 -13.94 -4.39 -18.07
C GLU A 32 -12.76 -5.09 -18.73
N GLN A 33 -12.16 -4.44 -19.73
CA GLN A 33 -10.95 -4.94 -20.39
C GLN A 33 -9.80 -5.12 -19.40
N SER A 34 -9.48 -4.07 -18.62
CA SER A 34 -8.38 -4.16 -17.65
C SER A 34 -8.65 -5.20 -16.56
N PHE A 35 -9.92 -5.44 -16.23
CA PHE A 35 -10.33 -6.46 -15.28
C PHE A 35 -9.97 -7.85 -15.80
N SER A 36 -10.32 -8.14 -17.06
CA SER A 36 -9.93 -9.41 -17.68
C SER A 36 -8.41 -9.51 -17.81
N ASP A 37 -7.76 -8.52 -18.43
CA ASP A 37 -6.32 -8.56 -18.72
C ASP A 37 -5.47 -8.77 -17.47
N TYR A 38 -5.81 -8.10 -16.37
CA TYR A 38 -5.07 -8.23 -15.13
C TYR A 38 -5.33 -9.58 -14.43
N LEU A 39 -6.56 -10.10 -14.50
CA LEU A 39 -6.83 -11.44 -13.96
C LEU A 39 -6.10 -12.53 -14.74
N ASP A 40 -6.07 -12.42 -16.07
CA ASP A 40 -5.32 -13.35 -16.92
C ASP A 40 -3.83 -13.29 -16.66
N ARG A 41 -3.30 -12.07 -16.50
CA ARG A 41 -1.86 -11.87 -16.29
C ARG A 41 -1.38 -12.27 -14.90
N PHE A 42 -2.15 -11.94 -13.85
CA PHE A 42 -1.68 -12.03 -12.47
C PHE A 42 -2.40 -13.11 -11.64
N GLY A 43 -3.56 -13.59 -12.08
CA GLY A 43 -4.41 -14.54 -11.34
C GLY A 43 -5.08 -13.96 -10.09
N ILE A 44 -4.47 -12.95 -9.45
CA ILE A 44 -4.99 -12.27 -8.26
C ILE A 44 -4.68 -10.78 -8.30
N VAL A 45 -5.70 -9.97 -8.02
CA VAL A 45 -5.65 -8.51 -8.20
C VAL A 45 -6.38 -7.81 -7.06
N ILE A 46 -6.03 -6.54 -6.83
CA ILE A 46 -6.71 -5.64 -5.91
C ILE A 46 -7.41 -4.55 -6.70
N VAL A 47 -8.70 -4.38 -6.42
CA VAL A 47 -9.49 -3.23 -6.88
C VAL A 47 -9.64 -2.23 -5.73
N LYS A 48 -9.30 -0.97 -5.97
CA LYS A 48 -9.38 0.09 -4.96
C LYS A 48 -9.84 1.43 -5.55
N PRO A 49 -10.63 2.25 -4.81
CA PRO A 49 -11.08 3.54 -5.33
C PRO A 49 -9.90 4.49 -5.48
N CYS A 50 -9.86 5.26 -6.57
CA CYS A 50 -8.82 6.25 -6.83
C CYS A 50 -8.72 7.29 -5.68
N ARG A 51 -9.86 7.59 -5.06
CA ARG A 51 -9.99 8.46 -3.89
C ARG A 51 -10.73 7.70 -2.79
N GLY A 52 -10.10 7.58 -1.63
CA GLY A 52 -10.65 6.84 -0.50
C GLY A 52 -9.63 6.74 0.62
N TYR A 53 -10.08 6.31 1.79
CA TYR A 53 -9.28 6.18 3.01
C TYR A 53 -9.70 4.92 3.79
N LYS A 54 -8.86 4.46 4.72
CA LYS A 54 -9.13 3.33 5.64
C LYS A 54 -9.50 1.99 4.97
N GLY A 55 -9.11 1.78 3.72
CA GLY A 55 -9.42 0.53 3.01
C GLY A 55 -10.88 0.35 2.59
N ILE A 56 -11.71 1.39 2.72
CA ILE A 56 -13.12 1.33 2.32
C ILE A 56 -13.21 1.17 0.79
N GLY A 57 -13.96 0.16 0.35
CA GLY A 57 -14.14 -0.16 -1.07
C GLY A 57 -12.94 -0.86 -1.71
N VAL A 58 -12.02 -1.41 -0.91
CA VAL A 58 -10.94 -2.27 -1.41
C VAL A 58 -11.43 -3.71 -1.48
N VAL A 59 -11.22 -4.33 -2.64
CA VAL A 59 -11.70 -5.68 -2.95
C VAL A 59 -10.54 -6.48 -3.55
N GLN A 60 -10.40 -7.74 -3.14
CA GLN A 60 -9.48 -8.69 -3.77
C GLN A 60 -10.28 -9.55 -4.75
N ILE A 61 -9.70 -9.81 -5.92
CA ILE A 61 -10.33 -10.61 -6.97
C ILE A 61 -9.33 -11.68 -7.39
N ARG A 62 -9.78 -12.94 -7.42
CA ARG A 62 -8.92 -14.10 -7.67
C ARG A 62 -9.55 -15.00 -8.72
N LEU A 63 -8.77 -15.38 -9.71
CA LEU A 63 -9.09 -16.44 -10.66
C LEU A 63 -8.84 -17.80 -9.97
N LEU A 64 -9.87 -18.64 -9.97
CA LEU A 64 -9.89 -19.99 -9.41
C LEU A 64 -10.01 -21.00 -10.55
N ASN A 65 -9.19 -22.05 -10.52
CA ASN A 65 -9.27 -23.18 -11.46
C ASN A 65 -9.30 -22.78 -12.95
N GLY A 66 -8.77 -21.60 -13.29
CA GLY A 66 -8.73 -21.07 -14.65
C GLY A 66 -10.01 -20.39 -15.17
N THR A 67 -11.15 -20.49 -14.45
CA THR A 67 -12.45 -19.97 -14.94
C THR A 67 -13.21 -19.16 -13.89
N ASN A 68 -13.41 -19.74 -12.71
CA ASN A 68 -14.25 -19.15 -11.66
C ASN A 68 -13.56 -17.93 -11.03
N ILE A 69 -14.35 -16.92 -10.63
CA ILE A 69 -13.83 -15.68 -10.05
C ILE A 69 -14.31 -15.52 -8.61
N GLU A 70 -13.39 -15.50 -7.64
CA GLU A 70 -13.67 -15.14 -6.25
C GLU A 70 -13.50 -13.62 -6.07
N ILE A 71 -14.54 -12.96 -5.54
CA ILE A 71 -14.50 -11.58 -5.04
C ILE A 71 -14.51 -11.62 -3.51
N GLN A 72 -13.47 -11.08 -2.89
CA GLN A 72 -13.35 -10.93 -1.44
C GLN A 72 -13.42 -9.44 -1.03
N SER A 73 -14.39 -9.11 -0.18
CA SER A 73 -14.54 -7.79 0.45
C SER A 73 -14.59 -7.95 1.97
N GLY A 74 -13.50 -7.58 2.66
CA GLY A 74 -13.33 -7.90 4.07
C GLY A 74 -13.27 -9.41 4.28
N LEU A 75 -14.18 -9.95 5.09
CA LEU A 75 -14.30 -11.40 5.34
C LEU A 75 -15.30 -12.09 4.40
N THR A 76 -16.12 -11.32 3.68
CA THR A 76 -17.13 -11.86 2.76
C THR A 76 -16.46 -12.27 1.46
N LYS A 77 -16.78 -13.46 0.99
CA LYS A 77 -16.32 -14.03 -0.28
C LYS A 77 -17.52 -14.48 -1.11
N THR A 78 -17.47 -14.23 -2.40
CA THR A 78 -18.48 -14.69 -3.36
C THR A 78 -17.78 -15.16 -4.62
N VAL A 79 -18.24 -16.28 -5.18
CA VAL A 79 -17.66 -16.89 -6.38
C VAL A 79 -18.65 -16.75 -7.53
N PHE A 80 -18.13 -16.48 -8.72
CA PHE A 80 -18.88 -16.34 -9.97
C PHE A 80 -18.29 -17.30 -11.01
N GLU A 81 -19.11 -17.74 -11.97
CA GLU A 81 -18.72 -18.72 -12.98
C GLU A 81 -17.95 -18.07 -14.15
N SER A 82 -18.10 -16.76 -14.32
CA SER A 82 -17.42 -16.01 -15.38
C SER A 82 -16.91 -14.63 -14.95
N LYS A 83 -15.95 -14.10 -15.72
CA LYS A 83 -15.45 -12.73 -15.55
C LYS A 83 -16.53 -11.67 -15.75
N GLY A 84 -17.44 -11.87 -16.71
CA GLY A 84 -18.52 -10.92 -17.00
C GLY A 84 -19.51 -10.79 -15.85
N GLU A 85 -19.91 -11.91 -15.25
CA GLU A 85 -20.76 -11.93 -14.05
C GLU A 85 -20.05 -11.29 -12.86
N ALA A 86 -18.79 -11.67 -12.63
CA ALA A 86 -17.98 -11.11 -11.54
C ALA A 86 -17.83 -9.59 -11.68
N PHE A 87 -17.55 -9.08 -12.88
CA PHE A 87 -17.40 -7.65 -13.13
C PHE A 87 -18.73 -6.89 -12.97
N SER A 88 -19.84 -7.48 -13.42
CA SER A 88 -21.18 -6.92 -13.22
C SER A 88 -21.55 -6.83 -11.73
N SER A 89 -21.28 -7.89 -10.98
CA SER A 89 -21.47 -7.93 -9.53
C SER A 89 -20.57 -6.93 -8.81
N LEU A 90 -19.29 -6.84 -9.21
CA LEU A 90 -18.34 -5.85 -8.69
C LEU A 90 -18.89 -4.42 -8.84
N LYS A 91 -19.31 -4.04 -10.06
CA LYS A 91 -19.91 -2.75 -10.38
C LYS A 91 -21.14 -2.45 -9.53
N LYS A 92 -22.04 -3.43 -9.37
CA LYS A 92 -23.31 -3.26 -8.66
C LYS A 92 -23.12 -3.14 -7.15
N ASN A 93 -22.27 -3.98 -6.57
CA ASN A 93 -22.25 -4.23 -5.13
C ASN A 93 -21.07 -3.58 -4.39
N HIS A 94 -19.98 -3.26 -5.09
CA HIS A 94 -18.74 -2.80 -4.44
C HIS A 94 -18.22 -1.46 -4.95
N LEU A 95 -18.64 -1.02 -6.15
CA LEU A 95 -18.21 0.26 -6.71
C LEU A 95 -19.19 1.38 -6.35
N PHE A 96 -18.71 2.42 -5.66
CA PHE A 96 -19.52 3.60 -5.38
C PHE A 96 -19.78 4.40 -6.67
N LYS A 97 -21.03 4.80 -6.88
CA LYS A 97 -21.44 5.63 -8.03
C LYS A 97 -20.55 6.87 -8.18
N LYS A 98 -20.22 7.23 -9.43
CA LYS A 98 -19.40 8.40 -9.82
C LYS A 98 -17.96 8.39 -9.27
N ARG A 99 -17.45 7.25 -8.79
CA ARG A 99 -16.03 7.12 -8.41
C ARG A 99 -15.26 6.32 -9.45
N ARG A 100 -14.01 6.75 -9.70
CA ARG A 100 -13.03 5.96 -10.46
C ARG A 100 -12.33 4.97 -9.54
N TYR A 101 -12.01 3.81 -10.09
CA TYR A 101 -11.28 2.75 -9.42
C TYR A 101 -10.03 2.41 -10.21
N ILE A 102 -9.05 1.82 -9.52
CA ILE A 102 -7.90 1.17 -10.14
C ILE A 102 -7.96 -0.32 -9.89
N ILE A 103 -7.40 -1.07 -10.82
CA ILE A 103 -7.00 -2.46 -10.66
C ILE A 103 -5.48 -2.52 -10.54
N GLN A 104 -4.99 -3.29 -9.59
CA GLN A 104 -3.59 -3.39 -9.25
C GLN A 104 -3.20 -4.85 -9.02
N GLU A 105 -2.03 -5.24 -9.49
CA GLU A 105 -1.40 -6.51 -9.15
C GLU A 105 -1.34 -6.73 -7.63
N ARG A 106 -1.72 -7.94 -7.18
CA ARG A 106 -1.62 -8.29 -5.78
C ARG A 106 -0.20 -8.81 -5.49
N ILE A 107 0.58 -8.01 -4.75
CA ILE A 107 1.88 -8.44 -4.21
C ILE A 107 1.68 -9.49 -3.12
N THR A 108 2.37 -10.63 -3.17
CA THR A 108 2.31 -11.65 -2.11
C THR A 108 3.17 -11.21 -0.93
N LEU A 109 2.52 -10.66 0.10
CA LEU A 109 3.21 -10.12 1.27
C LEU A 109 3.67 -11.24 2.20
N THR A 110 4.84 -11.03 2.80
CA THR A 110 5.32 -11.81 3.93
C THR A 110 4.26 -11.85 5.04
N THR A 111 4.16 -12.99 5.72
CA THR A 111 3.16 -13.21 6.76
C THR A 111 3.78 -13.53 8.12
N ILE A 112 3.03 -13.19 9.17
CA ILE A 112 3.26 -13.65 10.55
C ILE A 112 2.04 -14.47 10.94
N ASN A 113 2.22 -15.76 11.25
CA ASN A 113 1.13 -16.69 11.55
C ASN A 113 0.00 -16.67 10.49
N GLY A 114 0.37 -16.62 9.21
CA GLY A 114 -0.55 -16.56 8.07
C GLY A 114 -1.28 -15.21 7.90
N CYS A 115 -0.96 -14.20 8.71
CA CYS A 115 -1.50 -12.85 8.58
C CYS A 115 -0.51 -11.97 7.82
N PRO A 116 -0.87 -11.40 6.66
CA PRO A 116 0.03 -10.53 5.91
C PRO A 116 0.30 -9.24 6.67
N PHE A 117 1.51 -8.69 6.50
CA PHE A 117 1.84 -7.37 7.02
C PHE A 117 2.32 -6.43 5.93
N ASP A 118 2.20 -5.13 6.20
CA ASP A 118 2.87 -4.10 5.42
C ASP A 118 3.70 -3.19 6.34
N ILE A 119 4.50 -2.34 5.72
CA ILE A 119 5.43 -1.45 6.38
C ILE A 119 5.01 -0.01 6.06
N ARG A 120 4.69 0.76 7.11
CA ARG A 120 4.47 2.20 7.00
C ARG A 120 5.81 2.90 7.11
N VAL A 121 6.23 3.57 6.03
CA VAL A 121 7.37 4.49 6.02
C VAL A 121 6.84 5.92 6.05
N LEU A 122 7.14 6.66 7.12
CA LEU A 122 6.76 8.06 7.28
C LEU A 122 7.96 8.95 7.00
N VAL A 123 7.80 9.83 6.02
CA VAL A 123 8.79 10.81 5.59
C VAL A 123 8.24 12.20 5.87
N GLN A 124 9.02 13.08 6.47
CA GLN A 124 8.62 14.43 6.81
C GLN A 124 9.73 15.44 6.51
N ARG A 125 9.33 16.69 6.31
CA ARG A 125 10.21 17.86 6.33
C ARG A 125 9.67 18.94 7.24
N LYS A 126 10.57 19.71 7.83
CA LYS A 126 10.25 20.87 8.68
C LYS A 126 9.65 22.00 7.83
N LYS A 127 9.05 23.01 8.46
CA LYS A 127 8.51 24.20 7.76
C LYS A 127 9.65 25.04 7.21
N SER A 128 10.74 25.10 7.97
CA SER A 128 11.94 25.86 7.68
C SER A 128 12.94 25.16 6.75
N SER A 129 12.64 23.94 6.26
CA SER A 129 13.58 23.18 5.44
C SER A 129 12.88 22.39 4.35
N TYR A 130 13.52 22.36 3.17
CA TYR A 130 13.10 21.52 2.05
C TYR A 130 13.61 20.07 2.18
N GLN A 131 14.52 19.80 3.12
CA GLN A 131 15.10 18.47 3.30
C GLN A 131 14.11 17.50 3.93
N TRP A 132 13.88 16.38 3.23
CA TRP A 132 13.11 15.26 3.73
C TRP A 132 13.95 14.36 4.64
N ALA A 133 13.30 13.80 5.65
CA ALA A 133 13.86 12.77 6.49
C ALA A 133 12.82 11.69 6.77
N VAL A 134 13.26 10.44 6.85
CA VAL A 134 12.43 9.36 7.39
C VAL A 134 12.36 9.54 8.91
N THR A 135 11.14 9.77 9.39
CA THR A 135 10.88 10.07 10.80
C THR A 135 10.28 8.90 11.55
N GLY A 136 9.76 7.90 10.85
CA GLY A 136 9.35 6.65 11.46
C GLY A 136 9.09 5.55 10.45
N ILE A 137 9.39 4.32 10.87
CA ILE A 137 9.03 3.09 10.17
C ILE A 137 8.31 2.21 11.18
N LEU A 138 7.20 1.60 10.78
CA LEU A 138 6.51 0.58 11.57
C LEU A 138 5.92 -0.50 10.68
N VAL A 139 5.75 -1.70 11.23
CA VAL A 139 5.04 -2.81 10.59
C VAL A 139 3.61 -2.86 11.10
N ARG A 140 2.65 -3.12 10.21
CA ARG A 140 1.22 -3.32 10.52
C ARG A 140 0.80 -4.72 10.11
N VAL A 141 0.47 -5.56 11.08
CA VAL A 141 -0.01 -6.92 10.82
C VAL A 141 -1.52 -6.92 10.67
N ALA A 142 -2.03 -7.46 9.56
CA ALA A 142 -3.46 -7.58 9.31
C ALA A 142 -4.15 -8.49 10.34
N ALA A 143 -5.45 -8.28 10.53
CA ALA A 143 -6.27 -9.23 11.29
C ALA A 143 -6.44 -10.54 10.52
N LYS A 144 -6.60 -11.66 11.24
CA LYS A 144 -6.81 -13.00 10.65
C LYS A 144 -7.96 -12.97 9.62
N GLY A 145 -7.71 -13.54 8.44
CA GLY A 145 -8.67 -13.59 7.33
C GLY A 145 -8.74 -12.33 6.46
N TYR A 146 -8.16 -11.20 6.89
CA TYR A 146 -8.09 -9.98 6.08
C TYR A 146 -6.84 -9.98 5.20
N PHE A 147 -7.00 -9.53 3.94
CA PHE A 147 -5.91 -9.30 3.01
C PHE A 147 -5.35 -7.86 3.06
N VAL A 148 -6.04 -6.96 3.76
CA VAL A 148 -5.61 -5.57 4.01
C VAL A 148 -5.24 -5.36 5.47
N THR A 149 -4.24 -4.51 5.70
CA THR A 149 -3.63 -4.17 7.00
C THR A 149 -4.25 -2.94 7.67
N ASN A 150 -5.28 -2.33 7.07
CA ASN A 150 -5.92 -1.11 7.60
C ASN A 150 -6.59 -1.33 8.96
N TYR A 151 -6.94 -2.58 9.28
CA TYR A 151 -7.36 -3.03 10.62
C TYR A 151 -6.20 -3.76 11.30
N ALA A 152 -5.08 -3.07 11.47
CA ALA A 152 -3.89 -3.65 12.05
C ALA A 152 -4.18 -4.15 13.47
N LYS A 153 -3.92 -5.42 13.73
CA LYS A 153 -4.04 -6.00 15.09
C LYS A 153 -2.79 -5.74 15.94
N ALA A 154 -1.65 -5.58 15.29
CA ALA A 154 -0.38 -5.36 15.95
C ALA A 154 0.45 -4.35 15.16
N VAL A 155 1.26 -3.60 15.91
CA VAL A 155 2.28 -2.69 15.41
C VAL A 155 3.61 -3.10 16.03
N MET A 156 4.66 -3.22 15.21
CA MET A 156 5.99 -3.66 15.66
C MET A 156 7.10 -3.06 14.79
N THR A 157 8.36 -3.30 15.15
CA THR A 157 9.51 -2.93 14.31
C THR A 157 9.68 -3.88 13.12
N VAL A 158 10.53 -3.51 12.16
CA VAL A 158 10.88 -4.40 11.02
C VAL A 158 11.60 -5.65 11.53
N GLU A 159 12.54 -5.48 12.46
CA GLU A 159 13.27 -6.57 13.12
C GLU A 159 12.31 -7.56 13.80
N GLU A 160 11.44 -7.08 14.71
CA GLU A 160 10.46 -7.92 15.41
C GLU A 160 9.52 -8.65 14.44
N ALA A 161 9.20 -8.02 13.29
CA ALA A 161 8.35 -8.63 12.28
C ALA A 161 9.06 -9.74 11.51
N LEU A 162 10.31 -9.50 11.09
CA LEU A 162 11.11 -10.49 10.36
C LEU A 162 11.39 -11.73 11.22
N GLU A 163 11.76 -11.55 12.49
CA GLU A 163 11.96 -12.63 13.46
C GLU A 163 10.73 -13.53 13.62
N LYS A 164 9.53 -12.95 13.54
CA LYS A 164 8.24 -13.66 13.69
C LYS A 164 7.65 -14.17 12.38
N SER A 165 8.28 -13.86 11.25
CA SER A 165 7.76 -14.15 9.92
C SER A 165 8.38 -15.40 9.30
N GLY A 166 7.81 -15.83 8.17
CA GLY A 166 8.40 -16.86 7.32
C GLY A 166 9.61 -16.41 6.49
N ALA A 167 9.93 -15.11 6.45
CA ALA A 167 10.98 -14.56 5.59
C ALA A 167 12.39 -14.80 6.18
N ARG A 168 12.85 -16.04 6.05
CA ARG A 168 14.18 -16.47 6.51
C ARG A 168 15.27 -15.86 5.63
N GLY A 169 16.33 -15.37 6.27
CA GLY A 169 17.54 -14.87 5.58
C GLY A 169 17.50 -13.40 5.17
N LEU A 170 16.43 -12.66 5.49
CA LEU A 170 16.40 -11.21 5.31
C LEU A 170 17.10 -10.50 6.49
N ASP A 171 18.02 -9.61 6.16
CA ASP A 171 18.68 -8.74 7.14
C ASP A 171 17.82 -7.49 7.40
N ALA A 172 17.39 -7.33 8.65
CA ALA A 172 16.52 -6.23 9.06
C ALA A 172 17.13 -4.84 8.79
N ASN A 173 18.44 -4.68 8.96
CA ASN A 173 19.12 -3.41 8.72
C ASN A 173 19.11 -3.08 7.23
N LYS A 174 19.41 -4.05 6.36
CA LYS A 174 19.36 -3.86 4.90
C LYS A 174 17.95 -3.52 4.41
N VAL A 175 16.93 -4.18 4.98
CA VAL A 175 15.53 -3.86 4.67
C VAL A 175 15.21 -2.43 5.10
N VAL A 176 15.62 -2.02 6.30
CA VAL A 176 15.41 -0.65 6.80
C VAL A 176 16.15 0.38 5.95
N GLU A 177 17.39 0.14 5.56
CA GLU A 177 18.16 1.00 4.64
C GLU A 177 17.42 1.18 3.31
N LYS A 178 16.95 0.07 2.71
CA LYS A 178 16.20 0.16 1.45
C LYS A 178 14.87 0.89 1.60
N LEU A 179 14.15 0.70 2.71
CA LEU A 179 12.94 1.46 3.03
C LEU A 179 13.23 2.96 3.19
N ASN A 180 14.38 3.32 3.76
CA ASN A 180 14.81 4.72 3.87
C ASN A 180 15.06 5.32 2.48
N GLU A 181 15.81 4.63 1.64
CA GLU A 181 16.11 5.03 0.26
C GLU A 181 14.80 5.24 -0.55
N VAL A 182 13.93 4.22 -0.57
CA VAL A 182 12.64 4.26 -1.27
C VAL A 182 11.74 5.38 -0.71
N GLY A 183 11.75 5.56 0.61
CA GLY A 183 11.03 6.64 1.29
C GLY A 183 11.45 8.03 0.82
N LEU A 184 12.76 8.31 0.88
CA LEU A 184 13.32 9.61 0.50
C LEU A 184 13.14 9.88 -1.00
N ASN A 185 13.45 8.90 -1.86
CA ASN A 185 13.27 9.03 -3.31
C ASN A 185 11.81 9.34 -3.66
N SER A 186 10.86 8.60 -3.07
CA SER A 186 9.43 8.85 -3.28
C SER A 186 9.00 10.24 -2.82
N ALA A 187 9.54 10.72 -1.68
CA ALA A 187 9.18 12.02 -1.14
C ALA A 187 9.72 13.17 -1.98
N ASN A 188 10.96 13.06 -2.46
CA ASN A 188 11.56 14.03 -3.37
C ASN A 188 10.79 14.10 -4.70
N ILE A 189 10.50 12.94 -5.31
CA ILE A 189 9.70 12.87 -6.54
C ILE A 189 8.33 13.52 -6.30
N LEU A 190 7.56 13.04 -5.32
CA LEU A 190 6.22 13.55 -5.06
C LEU A 190 6.19 15.04 -4.68
N GLN A 191 7.27 15.62 -4.16
CA GLN A 191 7.34 17.05 -3.89
C GLN A 191 7.19 17.89 -5.17
N GLU A 192 7.73 17.43 -6.29
CA GLU A 192 7.65 18.15 -7.59
C GLU A 192 6.20 18.37 -8.00
N HIS A 193 5.34 17.37 -7.78
CA HIS A 193 3.91 17.43 -8.12
C HIS A 193 3.04 17.94 -6.96
N TYR A 194 3.52 17.85 -5.71
CA TYR A 194 2.80 18.24 -4.49
C TYR A 194 3.65 19.14 -3.58
N PRO A 195 3.98 20.38 -4.00
CA PRO A 195 4.95 21.23 -3.30
C PRO A 195 4.49 21.65 -1.90
N ALA A 196 3.18 21.65 -1.62
CA ALA A 196 2.63 21.94 -0.29
C ALA A 196 2.75 20.74 0.69
N ALA A 197 3.05 19.54 0.20
CA ALA A 197 3.21 18.38 1.05
C ALA A 197 4.44 18.54 1.95
N ARG A 198 4.28 18.20 3.23
CA ARG A 198 5.36 18.18 4.23
C ARG A 198 5.50 16.84 4.94
N ARG A 199 4.62 15.90 4.60
CA ARG A 199 4.60 14.56 5.13
C ARG A 199 4.05 13.61 4.08
N ILE A 200 4.69 12.47 3.96
CA ILE A 200 4.27 11.39 3.05
C ILE A 200 4.36 10.09 3.85
N GLY A 201 3.28 9.32 3.85
CA GLY A 201 3.26 7.97 4.39
C GLY A 201 3.17 6.98 3.25
N LEU A 202 4.23 6.21 3.06
CA LEU A 202 4.22 5.09 2.12
C LEU A 202 3.74 3.84 2.87
N ASP A 203 2.80 3.14 2.27
CA ASP A 203 2.42 1.78 2.65
C ASP A 203 3.17 0.85 1.71
N VAL A 204 4.10 0.07 2.26
CA VAL A 204 5.08 -0.71 1.52
C VAL A 204 4.89 -2.19 1.84
N GLY A 205 4.81 -3.01 0.81
CA GLY A 205 4.85 -4.46 0.91
C GLY A 205 6.28 -4.99 0.93
N LEU A 206 6.50 -6.07 1.68
CA LEU A 206 7.72 -6.85 1.67
C LEU A 206 7.35 -8.30 1.32
N THR A 207 7.93 -8.83 0.26
CA THR A 207 7.78 -10.25 -0.14
C THR A 207 8.81 -11.12 0.59
N GLU A 208 8.62 -12.43 0.59
CA GLU A 208 9.51 -13.36 1.31
C GLU A 208 10.94 -13.39 0.74
N ASP A 209 11.10 -13.09 -0.55
CA ASP A 209 12.40 -12.93 -1.23
C ASP A 209 13.03 -11.53 -1.03
N GLY A 210 12.41 -10.66 -0.23
CA GLY A 210 12.96 -9.36 0.14
C GLY A 210 12.66 -8.22 -0.82
N HIS A 211 11.80 -8.44 -1.82
CA HIS A 211 11.37 -7.38 -2.73
C HIS A 211 10.44 -6.39 -2.02
N ILE A 212 10.71 -5.10 -2.23
CA ILE A 212 9.96 -3.96 -1.68
C ILE A 212 9.04 -3.37 -2.74
N SER A 213 7.74 -3.28 -2.43
CA SER A 213 6.73 -2.70 -3.32
C SER A 213 5.91 -1.60 -2.64
N ILE A 214 5.82 -0.41 -3.22
CA ILE A 214 4.98 0.69 -2.74
C ILE A 214 3.52 0.41 -3.14
N LEU A 215 2.71 0.04 -2.14
CA LEU A 215 1.29 -0.26 -2.32
C LEU A 215 0.46 1.03 -2.43
N GLU A 216 0.81 2.04 -1.64
CA GLU A 216 0.17 3.35 -1.64
C GLU A 216 1.08 4.47 -1.09
N ALA A 217 0.95 5.67 -1.64
CA ALA A 217 1.55 6.90 -1.11
C ALA A 217 0.47 7.87 -0.61
N ASN A 218 0.54 8.25 0.67
CA ASN A 218 -0.44 9.13 1.33
C ASN A 218 0.18 10.49 1.69
N LEU A 219 -0.40 11.59 1.20
CA LEU A 219 0.08 12.96 1.48
C LEU A 219 -0.38 13.52 2.85
N GLY A 220 -1.20 12.75 3.57
CA GLY A 220 -1.72 13.08 4.90
C GLY A 220 -1.90 11.82 5.74
N PRO A 221 -0.82 11.08 6.02
CA PRO A 221 -0.91 9.81 6.73
C PRO A 221 -1.34 10.02 8.19
N ASP A 222 -2.06 9.04 8.72
CA ASP A 222 -2.30 8.97 10.16
C ASP A 222 -0.99 8.64 10.91
N LEU A 223 -0.78 9.34 12.02
CA LEU A 223 0.40 9.26 12.87
C LEU A 223 0.12 8.51 14.19
N ALA A 224 -1.14 8.22 14.49
CA ALA A 224 -1.55 7.66 15.78
C ALA A 224 -0.88 6.30 16.06
N MET A 225 -0.71 5.46 15.04
CA MET A 225 -0.12 4.12 15.20
C MET A 225 1.32 4.14 15.71
N PHE A 226 2.09 5.19 15.42
CA PHE A 226 3.46 5.32 15.92
C PHE A 226 3.55 5.45 17.45
N LYS A 227 2.45 5.84 18.13
CA LYS A 227 2.39 5.86 19.60
C LYS A 227 2.50 4.47 20.23
N PHE A 228 2.13 3.42 19.48
CA PHE A 228 2.13 2.04 19.97
C PHE A 228 3.50 1.36 19.87
N LEU A 229 4.47 1.97 19.18
CA LEU A 229 5.84 1.49 19.22
C LEU A 229 6.40 1.56 20.65
N LYS A 230 7.20 0.56 21.03
CA LYS A 230 7.87 0.51 22.34
C LYS A 230 8.84 1.69 22.47
N ASN A 231 9.67 1.92 21.46
CA ASN A 231 10.58 3.05 21.41
C ASN A 231 9.83 4.38 21.14
N LYS A 232 9.66 5.19 22.19
CA LYS A 232 8.91 6.47 22.12
C LYS A 232 9.63 7.58 21.37
N SER A 233 10.96 7.50 21.23
CA SER A 233 11.75 8.49 20.49
C SER A 233 11.31 8.64 19.03
N VAL A 234 10.81 7.57 18.40
CA VAL A 234 10.24 7.61 17.05
C VAL A 234 9.05 8.56 16.99
N TYR A 235 8.11 8.43 17.93
CA TYR A 235 6.93 9.29 17.96
C TYR A 235 7.28 10.74 18.32
N GLU A 236 8.27 10.94 19.18
CA GLU A 236 8.77 12.28 19.52
C GLU A 236 9.43 12.97 18.32
N LYS A 237 10.27 12.26 17.56
CA LYS A 237 10.85 12.74 16.29
C LYS A 237 9.77 13.17 15.31
N ILE A 238 8.71 12.37 15.15
CA ILE A 238 7.56 12.68 14.29
C ILE A 238 6.87 14.00 14.71
N ARG A 239 6.67 14.18 16.02
CA ARG A 239 6.05 15.41 16.56
C ARG A 239 6.95 16.63 16.36
N MET A 240 8.27 16.48 16.53
CA MET A 240 9.23 17.56 16.30
C MET A 240 9.17 18.06 14.85
N TYR A 241 9.19 17.15 13.86
CA TYR A 241 9.10 17.51 12.44
C TYR A 241 7.73 18.10 12.05
N ARG A 242 6.68 17.80 12.80
CA ARG A 242 5.34 18.38 12.58
C ARG A 242 5.25 19.82 13.09
N LYS A 243 5.96 20.15 14.17
CA LYS A 243 5.97 21.48 14.80
C LYS A 243 6.93 22.44 14.10
N GLY A 244 8.16 21.97 13.84
CA GLY A 244 9.20 22.73 13.13
C GLY A 244 8.89 22.91 11.67
#